data_AF-A0A7C7T2J7-F1
#
_entry.id   AF-A0A7C7T2J7-F1
#
_cell.length_a   1.000
_cell.length_b   1.000
_cell.length_c   1.000
_cell.angle_alpha   90.00
_cell.angle_beta   90.00
_cell.angle_gamma   90.00
#
_symmetry.space_group_name_H-M   'P 1'
#
loop_
_entity.id
_entity.type
_entity.pdbx_description
1 polymer ?
#
loop_
_entity_poly.entity_id
_entity_poly.type
_entity_poly.pdbx_seq_one_letter_code
_entity_poly.pdbx_strand_id
1 'polypeptide(L)'
;MLRLCCFALLFVVVGTAVAADSAAVDLRYRSYRNWTINLPSSGWFELNDGIRLRHANGDRFAVAIEGNSLRFDTDGDGTLDRTIKPLVDPDTKVSTSRVILSAITAEGKEFRYAVRLRKDAAGWEWAPGGAMIGNIQTAAGPIPVRIIDQNG
;
A
#
# COMPACT_ATOMS: atom_id res chain seq x y z
N MET A 1 16.67 -73.39 34.05
CA MET A 1 15.53 -73.19 33.13
C MET A 1 15.48 -71.70 32.79
N LEU A 2 16.11 -71.29 31.70
CA LEU A 2 15.49 -71.05 30.39
C LEU A 2 14.59 -69.79 30.41
N ARG A 3 15.12 -68.65 29.92
CA ARG A 3 14.49 -67.87 28.85
C ARG A 3 15.32 -66.65 28.43
N LEU A 4 15.91 -66.83 27.25
CA LEU A 4 16.17 -65.89 26.18
C LEU A 4 15.15 -64.73 26.13
N CYS A 5 15.62 -63.48 26.12
CA CYS A 5 14.87 -62.33 25.61
C CYS A 5 15.84 -61.34 24.96
N CYS A 6 16.01 -61.48 23.64
CA CYS A 6 16.49 -60.44 22.76
C CYS A 6 15.51 -59.26 22.81
N PHE A 7 16.00 -58.05 23.07
CA PHE A 7 15.30 -56.82 22.73
C PHE A 7 16.13 -56.08 21.69
N ALA A 8 15.69 -56.17 20.43
CA ALA A 8 16.20 -55.35 19.35
C ALA A 8 15.67 -53.92 19.55
N LEU A 9 16.58 -52.95 19.70
CA LEU A 9 16.24 -51.54 19.77
C LEU A 9 15.99 -51.02 18.35
N LEU A 10 14.73 -50.79 18.01
CA LEU A 10 14.32 -50.14 16.77
C LEU A 10 14.44 -48.62 16.96
N PHE A 11 15.53 -48.03 16.48
CA PHE A 11 15.67 -46.56 16.41
C PHE A 11 14.79 -46.06 15.26
N VAL A 12 13.67 -45.42 15.60
CA VAL A 12 12.89 -44.61 14.66
C VAL A 12 13.69 -43.34 14.39
N VAL A 13 14.23 -43.21 13.19
CA VAL A 13 14.82 -41.95 12.70
C VAL A 13 13.65 -41.00 12.42
N VAL A 14 13.30 -40.18 13.41
CA VAL A 14 12.46 -39.00 13.18
C VAL A 14 13.35 -37.98 12.46
N GLY A 15 13.19 -37.89 11.13
CA GLY A 15 13.83 -36.84 10.35
C GLY A 15 13.37 -35.48 10.87
N THR A 16 14.29 -34.72 11.46
CA THR A 16 14.06 -33.33 11.82
C THR A 16 14.00 -32.51 10.53
N ALA A 17 12.79 -32.12 10.13
CA ALA A 17 12.60 -31.08 9.12
C ALA A 17 13.24 -29.80 9.67
N VAL A 18 14.41 -29.45 9.15
CA VAL A 18 15.07 -28.19 9.47
C VAL A 18 14.25 -27.10 8.79
N ALA A 19 13.44 -26.39 9.57
CA ALA A 19 12.76 -25.19 9.11
C ALA A 19 13.84 -24.21 8.61
N ALA A 20 13.69 -23.74 7.36
CA ALA A 20 14.57 -22.74 6.81
C ALA A 20 14.54 -21.50 7.71
N ASP A 21 15.70 -21.18 8.28
CA ASP A 21 15.91 -20.03 9.14
C ASP A 21 15.50 -18.79 8.36
N SER A 22 14.43 -18.12 8.79
CA SER A 22 13.99 -16.87 8.19
C SER A 22 15.12 -15.88 8.44
N ALA A 23 15.77 -15.39 7.37
CA ALA A 23 16.84 -14.42 7.48
C ALA A 23 16.35 -13.18 8.24
N ALA A 24 16.59 -13.16 9.55
CA ALA A 24 16.32 -12.03 10.40
C ALA A 24 17.31 -10.93 10.00
N VAL A 25 16.79 -9.86 9.39
CA VAL A 25 17.58 -8.65 9.11
C VAL A 25 17.96 -8.05 10.47
N ASP A 26 19.26 -7.82 10.70
CA ASP A 26 19.80 -7.16 11.91
C ASP A 26 19.33 -5.70 11.96
N LEU A 27 18.13 -5.46 12.49
CA LEU A 27 17.58 -4.13 12.71
C LEU A 27 18.17 -3.56 13.99
N ARG A 28 19.10 -2.62 13.84
CA ARG A 28 19.69 -1.90 14.99
C ARG A 28 18.82 -0.74 15.41
N TYR A 29 18.36 -0.75 16.66
CA TYR A 29 17.65 0.36 17.26
C TYR A 29 18.55 1.61 17.35
N ARG A 30 18.17 2.70 16.68
CA ARG A 30 18.84 4.01 16.78
C ARG A 30 17.88 5.03 17.35
N SER A 31 18.14 5.48 18.58
CA SER A 31 17.42 6.58 19.20
C SER A 31 17.84 7.91 18.56
N TYR A 32 16.89 8.57 17.88
CA TYR A 32 17.04 9.97 17.49
C TYR A 32 16.65 10.85 18.68
N ARG A 33 17.43 11.91 18.95
CA ARG A 33 17.42 12.69 20.21
C ARG A 33 16.21 13.63 20.37
N ASN A 34 15.02 13.21 19.95
CA ASN A 34 13.80 13.98 19.68
C ASN A 34 13.78 14.60 18.29
N TRP A 35 12.77 14.22 17.52
CA TRP A 35 12.27 15.00 16.41
C TRP A 35 10.77 15.19 16.63
N THR A 36 10.32 16.44 16.63
CA THR A 36 8.89 16.77 16.55
C THR A 36 8.59 16.91 15.07
N ILE A 37 8.06 15.86 14.42
CA ILE A 37 7.44 16.05 13.11
C ILE A 37 6.01 16.50 13.40
N ASN A 38 5.74 17.77 13.10
CA ASN A 38 4.36 18.21 12.88
C ASN A 38 3.89 17.53 11.60
N LEU A 39 3.19 16.41 11.76
CA LEU A 39 2.51 15.76 10.66
C LEU A 39 1.36 16.67 10.26
N PRO A 40 1.22 17.01 8.96
CA PRO A 40 0.00 17.64 8.49
C PRO A 40 -1.18 16.79 8.96
N SER A 41 -2.23 17.41 9.51
CA SER A 41 -3.50 16.71 9.72
C SER A 41 -3.86 16.02 8.40
N SER A 42 -4.09 14.71 8.45
CA SER A 42 -4.42 13.91 7.27
C SER A 42 -5.54 14.58 6.49
N GLY A 43 -5.21 15.14 5.32
CA GLY A 43 -6.21 15.67 4.40
C GLY A 43 -6.86 14.49 3.70
N TRP A 44 -8.07 14.16 4.09
CA TRP A 44 -8.97 13.45 3.19
C TRP A 44 -9.51 14.47 2.20
N PHE A 45 -9.51 14.11 0.94
CA PHE A 45 -9.98 14.94 -0.16
C PHE A 45 -11.22 14.30 -0.73
N GLU A 46 -12.22 15.11 -1.07
CA GLU A 46 -13.38 14.62 -1.81
C GLU A 46 -12.92 13.95 -3.11
N LEU A 47 -13.49 12.78 -3.40
CA LEU A 47 -13.13 12.01 -4.59
C LEU A 47 -13.67 12.63 -5.89
N ASN A 48 -14.82 13.31 -5.83
CA ASN A 48 -15.45 13.97 -6.97
C ASN A 48 -15.46 13.08 -8.24
N ASP A 49 -14.85 13.55 -9.34
CA ASP A 49 -14.74 12.86 -10.62
C ASP A 49 -13.38 12.14 -10.82
N GLY A 50 -12.52 12.15 -9.79
CA GLY A 50 -11.26 11.43 -9.82
C GLY A 50 -10.12 12.09 -9.05
N ILE A 51 -8.94 11.52 -9.22
CA ILE A 51 -7.73 11.88 -8.47
C ILE A 51 -6.79 12.65 -9.39
N ARG A 52 -6.51 13.91 -9.03
CA ARG A 52 -5.64 14.81 -9.82
C ARG A 52 -4.17 14.47 -9.59
N LEU A 53 -3.62 13.67 -10.49
CA LEU A 53 -2.20 13.32 -10.55
C LEU A 53 -1.79 13.36 -12.02
N ARG A 54 -0.76 14.14 -12.32
CA ARG A 54 -0.33 14.34 -13.71
C ARG A 54 0.46 13.16 -14.24
N HIS A 55 0.09 12.69 -15.43
CA HIS A 55 0.71 11.63 -16.20
C HIS A 55 0.78 12.02 -17.69
N ALA A 56 1.35 11.18 -18.54
CA ALA A 56 1.57 11.46 -19.96
C ALA A 56 0.26 11.70 -20.72
N ASN A 57 -0.79 10.97 -20.34
CA ASN A 57 -2.09 11.00 -21.01
C ASN A 57 -3.08 12.03 -20.43
N GLY A 58 -2.72 12.77 -19.37
CA GLY A 58 -3.65 13.66 -18.68
C GLY A 58 -3.21 14.11 -17.30
N ASP A 59 -4.11 14.78 -16.57
CA ASP A 59 -3.86 15.31 -15.24
C ASP A 59 -4.68 14.64 -14.12
N ARG A 60 -5.43 13.58 -14.47
CA ARG A 60 -6.38 12.93 -13.57
C ARG A 60 -6.63 11.48 -13.95
N PHE A 61 -6.69 10.63 -12.93
CA PHE A 61 -7.27 9.29 -12.98
C PHE A 61 -8.78 9.38 -12.75
N ALA A 62 -9.58 9.02 -13.74
CA ALA A 62 -11.03 9.16 -13.71
C ALA A 62 -11.70 8.17 -12.75
N VAL A 63 -12.79 8.61 -12.12
CA VAL A 63 -13.59 7.76 -11.22
C VAL A 63 -15.08 7.97 -11.47
N ALA A 64 -15.83 6.87 -11.51
CA ALA A 64 -17.29 6.87 -11.46
C ALA A 64 -17.79 6.19 -10.18
N ILE A 65 -18.80 6.79 -9.55
CA ILE A 65 -19.47 6.21 -8.38
C ILE A 65 -20.60 5.29 -8.86
N GLU A 66 -20.52 4.01 -8.51
CA GLU A 66 -21.50 2.99 -8.87
C GLU A 66 -22.14 2.42 -7.58
N GLY A 67 -23.12 3.17 -7.03
CA GLY A 67 -23.79 2.83 -5.78
C GLY A 67 -22.83 2.83 -4.58
N ASN A 68 -22.45 1.65 -4.10
CA ASN A 68 -21.44 1.49 -3.04
C ASN A 68 -20.07 1.06 -3.56
N SER A 69 -19.86 0.99 -4.87
CA SER A 69 -18.56 0.70 -5.48
C SER A 69 -18.05 1.91 -6.24
N LEU A 70 -16.77 1.85 -6.63
CA LEU A 70 -16.14 2.84 -7.50
C LEU A 70 -15.61 2.14 -8.74
N ARG A 71 -15.78 2.75 -9.91
CA ARG A 71 -15.14 2.33 -11.14
C ARG A 71 -13.99 3.30 -11.43
N PHE A 72 -12.78 2.79 -11.50
CA PHE A 72 -11.54 3.57 -11.65
C PHE A 72 -10.91 3.32 -13.01
N ASP A 73 -10.39 4.39 -13.58
CA ASP A 73 -9.24 4.38 -14.49
C ASP A 73 -7.99 4.26 -13.63
N THR A 74 -7.31 3.11 -13.68
CA THR A 74 -6.13 2.86 -12.83
C THR A 74 -4.81 3.07 -13.53
N ASP A 75 -4.82 3.18 -14.87
CA ASP A 75 -3.62 3.38 -15.67
C ASP A 75 -3.49 4.77 -16.33
N GLY A 76 -4.52 5.60 -16.14
CA GLY A 76 -4.57 6.97 -16.64
C GLY A 76 -4.82 7.03 -18.15
N ASP A 77 -5.39 5.98 -18.77
CA ASP A 77 -5.70 5.97 -20.20
C ASP A 77 -7.05 6.60 -20.55
N GLY A 78 -7.84 6.98 -19.54
CA GLY A 78 -9.18 7.55 -19.66
C GLY A 78 -10.32 6.52 -19.69
N THR A 79 -10.00 5.23 -19.63
CA THR A 79 -10.96 4.12 -19.60
C THR A 79 -11.13 3.60 -18.17
N LEU A 80 -12.37 3.47 -17.72
CA LEU A 80 -12.65 2.90 -16.40
C LEU A 80 -12.50 1.37 -16.43
N ASP A 81 -11.35 0.88 -15.98
CA ASP A 81 -10.89 -0.51 -16.08
C ASP A 81 -11.17 -1.38 -14.84
N ARG A 82 -11.37 -0.77 -13.65
CA ARG A 82 -11.43 -1.53 -12.39
C ARG A 82 -12.58 -1.12 -11.48
N THR A 83 -13.34 -2.11 -11.02
CA THR A 83 -14.33 -1.93 -9.94
C THR A 83 -13.69 -2.18 -8.57
N ILE A 84 -13.76 -1.17 -7.70
CA ILE A 84 -13.34 -1.21 -6.30
C ILE A 84 -14.58 -1.36 -5.42
N LYS A 85 -14.65 -2.49 -4.71
CA LYS A 85 -15.67 -2.74 -3.68
C LYS A 85 -15.08 -2.41 -2.31
N PRO A 86 -15.71 -1.55 -1.51
CA PRO A 86 -15.22 -1.26 -0.17
C PRO A 86 -15.48 -2.40 0.80
N LEU A 87 -14.60 -2.49 1.79
CA LEU A 87 -14.87 -3.22 3.02
C LEU A 87 -15.68 -2.31 3.94
N VAL A 88 -16.88 -2.75 4.33
CA VAL A 88 -17.77 -2.00 5.21
C VAL A 88 -17.53 -2.43 6.65
N ASP A 89 -17.19 -1.50 7.52
CA ASP A 89 -17.15 -1.72 8.95
C ASP A 89 -18.58 -1.86 9.50
N PRO A 90 -18.92 -2.95 10.22
CA PRO A 90 -20.28 -3.22 10.64
C PRO A 90 -20.79 -2.25 11.72
N ASP A 91 -19.91 -1.65 12.51
CA ASP A 91 -20.27 -0.82 13.66
C ASP A 91 -20.36 0.65 13.27
N THR A 92 -19.34 1.14 12.57
CA THR A 92 -19.21 2.54 12.14
C THR A 92 -19.87 2.82 10.80
N LYS A 93 -20.17 1.77 10.02
CA LYS A 93 -20.64 1.84 8.62
C LYS A 93 -19.69 2.55 7.66
N VAL A 94 -18.46 2.85 8.11
CA VAL A 94 -17.43 3.42 7.25
C VAL A 94 -16.94 2.34 6.30
N SER A 95 -16.97 2.67 5.02
CA SER A 95 -16.46 1.84 3.93
C SER A 95 -15.01 2.22 3.66
N THR A 96 -14.09 1.27 3.53
CA THR A 96 -12.67 1.55 3.22
C THR A 96 -12.17 0.67 2.08
N SER A 97 -11.21 1.19 1.30
CA SER A 97 -10.52 0.41 0.28
C SER A 97 -9.15 1.02 -0.07
N ARG A 98 -8.37 0.30 -0.87
CA ARG A 98 -7.11 0.76 -1.43
C ARG A 98 -7.03 0.46 -2.92
N VAL A 99 -6.45 1.37 -3.68
CA VAL A 99 -6.17 1.20 -5.11
C VAL A 99 -4.74 1.65 -5.41
N ILE A 100 -4.09 1.00 -6.37
CA ILE A 100 -2.80 1.42 -6.89
C ILE A 100 -3.04 1.97 -8.30
N LEU A 101 -2.68 3.23 -8.49
CA LEU A 101 -2.67 3.90 -9.79
C LEU A 101 -1.28 3.69 -10.41
N SER A 102 -1.19 3.43 -11.71
CA SER A 102 0.07 3.17 -12.39
C SER A 102 0.08 3.85 -13.75
N ALA A 103 0.93 4.85 -13.98
CA ALA A 103 0.98 5.52 -15.28
C ALA A 103 2.40 5.91 -15.67
N ILE A 104 2.53 6.49 -16.85
CA ILE A 104 3.77 7.08 -17.35
C ILE A 104 3.77 8.57 -17.02
N THR A 105 4.86 9.13 -16.50
CA THR A 105 5.01 10.58 -16.29
C THR A 105 5.19 11.30 -17.63
N ALA A 106 5.09 12.64 -17.64
CA ALA A 106 5.34 13.44 -18.85
C ALA A 106 6.77 13.23 -19.42
N GLU A 107 7.72 12.79 -18.58
CA GLU A 107 9.10 12.48 -18.94
C GLU A 107 9.30 11.01 -19.39
N GLY A 108 8.22 10.24 -19.55
CA GLY A 108 8.30 8.85 -20.03
C GLY A 108 8.67 7.82 -18.97
N LYS A 109 8.57 8.15 -17.68
CA LYS A 109 8.91 7.21 -16.59
C LYS A 109 7.67 6.55 -16.01
N GLU A 110 7.73 5.25 -15.75
CA GLU A 110 6.68 4.59 -14.98
C GLU A 110 6.64 5.08 -13.54
N PHE A 111 5.43 5.28 -13.02
CA PHE A 111 5.20 5.48 -11.59
C PHE A 111 4.02 4.66 -11.10
N ARG A 112 4.04 4.34 -9.81
CA ARG A 112 2.93 3.72 -9.09
C ARG A 112 2.60 4.55 -7.87
N TYR A 113 1.30 4.74 -7.62
CA TYR A 113 0.81 5.54 -6.52
C TYR A 113 -0.31 4.83 -5.78
N ALA A 114 -0.09 4.60 -4.49
CA ALA A 114 -1.11 4.03 -3.63
C ALA A 114 -2.10 5.11 -3.19
N VAL A 115 -3.37 4.77 -3.19
CA VAL A 115 -4.49 5.62 -2.77
C VAL A 115 -5.31 4.85 -1.75
N ARG A 116 -5.67 5.53 -0.65
CA ARG A 116 -6.66 5.09 0.32
C ARG A 116 -7.99 5.73 -0.01
N LEU A 117 -9.05 4.95 0.11
CA LEU A 117 -10.42 5.36 -0.15
C LEU A 117 -11.23 5.13 1.10
N ARG A 118 -12.09 6.08 1.45
CA ARG A 118 -13.14 5.87 2.44
C ARG A 118 -14.45 6.42 1.96
N LYS A 119 -15.54 5.87 2.49
CA LYS A 119 -16.88 6.43 2.36
C LYS A 119 -17.56 6.41 3.70
N ASP A 120 -18.07 7.57 4.08
CA ASP A 120 -18.94 7.77 5.22
C ASP A 120 -20.27 8.41 4.77
N ALA A 121 -21.01 9.03 5.68
CA ALA A 121 -22.27 9.71 5.37
C ALA A 121 -22.12 10.93 4.45
N ALA A 122 -20.94 11.56 4.42
CA ALA A 122 -20.66 12.75 3.59
C ALA A 122 -20.33 12.38 2.15
N GLY A 123 -19.83 11.17 1.90
CA GLY A 123 -19.56 10.67 0.56
C GLY A 123 -18.23 9.95 0.47
N TRP A 124 -17.70 9.84 -0.76
CA TRP A 124 -16.40 9.24 -1.01
C TRP A 124 -15.28 10.26 -0.87
N GLU A 125 -14.25 9.85 -0.15
CA GLU A 125 -13.03 10.60 0.01
C GLU A 125 -11.82 9.72 -0.28
N TRP A 126 -10.71 10.36 -0.63
CA TRP A 126 -9.45 9.71 -0.83
C TRP A 126 -8.33 10.40 -0.06
N ALA A 127 -7.28 9.64 0.21
CA ALA A 127 -6.04 10.16 0.73
C ALA A 127 -4.87 9.46 0.02
N PRO A 128 -3.70 10.10 -0.04
CA PRO A 128 -2.44 9.40 -0.36
C PRO A 128 -2.32 8.13 0.48
N GLY A 129 -1.90 7.03 -0.16
CA GLY A 129 -1.77 5.69 0.42
C GLY A 129 -0.34 5.16 0.48
N GLY A 130 0.64 5.92 0.00
CA GLY A 130 2.04 5.51 -0.04
C GLY A 130 3.03 6.68 -0.17
N ALA A 131 4.30 6.35 -0.34
CA ALA A 131 5.38 7.32 -0.47
C ALA A 131 5.75 7.57 -1.94
N MET A 132 5.84 8.83 -2.36
CA MET A 132 6.46 9.21 -3.64
C MET A 132 7.87 9.74 -3.39
N ILE A 133 8.82 9.32 -4.21
CA ILE A 133 10.20 9.85 -4.22
C ILE A 133 10.44 10.49 -5.58
N GLY A 134 10.95 11.72 -5.59
CA GLY A 134 11.24 12.45 -6.81
C GLY A 134 12.22 13.58 -6.57
N ASN A 135 12.50 14.35 -7.61
CA ASN A 135 13.33 15.56 -7.51
C ASN A 135 12.47 16.77 -7.90
N ILE A 136 12.50 17.83 -7.10
CA ILE A 136 11.98 19.14 -7.49
C ILE A 136 13.11 19.92 -8.16
N GLN A 137 12.91 20.34 -9.40
CA GLN A 137 13.88 21.20 -10.09
C GLN A 137 13.80 22.61 -9.50
N THR A 138 14.93 23.15 -9.05
CA THR A 138 15.05 24.54 -8.57
C THR A 138 16.18 25.26 -9.29
N ALA A 139 16.26 26.59 -9.16
CA ALA A 139 17.35 27.39 -9.71
C ALA A 139 18.74 26.98 -9.16
N ALA A 140 18.79 26.32 -7.99
CA ALA A 140 20.00 25.79 -7.37
C ALA A 140 20.29 24.32 -7.71
N GLY A 141 19.49 23.71 -8.59
CA GLY A 141 19.59 22.29 -8.97
C GLY A 141 18.44 21.42 -8.44
N PRO A 142 18.46 20.10 -8.73
CA PRO A 142 17.43 19.16 -8.30
C PRO A 142 17.50 18.88 -6.80
N ILE A 143 16.38 19.07 -6.10
CA ILE A 143 16.22 18.75 -4.68
C ILE A 143 15.47 17.42 -4.56
N PRO A 144 16.06 16.36 -3.97
CA PRO A 144 15.35 15.11 -3.73
C PRO A 144 14.27 15.32 -2.66
N VAL A 145 13.05 14.93 -3.00
CA VAL A 145 11.88 14.97 -2.12
C VAL A 145 11.32 13.57 -1.96
N ARG A 146 11.02 13.23 -0.72
CA ARG A 146 10.30 12.00 -0.35
C ARG A 146 9.03 12.40 0.40
N ILE A 147 7.90 12.21 -0.25
CA ILE A 147 6.58 12.29 0.37
C ILE A 147 6.30 10.91 0.94
N ILE A 148 5.97 10.78 2.22
CA ILE A 148 5.64 9.49 2.86
C ILE A 148 4.21 9.57 3.35
N ASP A 149 3.32 8.71 2.86
CA ASP A 149 2.09 8.39 3.57
C ASP A 149 2.38 7.35 4.66
N GLN A 150 2.00 7.65 5.90
CA GLN A 150 2.38 6.88 7.09
C GLN A 150 1.37 5.79 7.48
N ASN A 151 0.27 5.60 6.73
CA ASN A 151 -0.85 4.76 7.17
C ASN A 151 -1.16 3.63 6.18
N GLY A 152 -0.10 2.91 5.80
CA GLY A 152 -0.13 1.70 4.97
C GLY A 152 -1.18 0.68 5.37
#